data_AF-A0A373J3Y7-F1
#
_entry.id   AF-A0A373J3Y7-F1
#
_cell.length_a   1.000
_cell.length_b   1.000
_cell.length_c   1.000
_cell.angle_alpha   90.00
_cell.angle_beta   90.00
_cell.angle_gamma   90.00
#
_symmetry.space_group_name_H-M   'P 1'
#
loop_
_entity.id
_entity.type
_entity.pdbx_description
1 polymer ?
#
loop_
_entity_poly.entity_id
_entity_poly.type
_entity_poly.pdbx_seq_one_letter_code
_entity_poly.pdbx_strand_id
1 'polypeptide(L)'
;MKQVYHTYLSIIKKNCTDSECKIVVPKEEYSQLIELAKKQCTLPFLLPYFRDTPYFLFLKQQTKQILLNYYELEHFTRKTVSLLSQNQISCYLLKGLSLASYYPVPEYRKSGDVDLYINDSEAFEKAKSLLISHGYVLQDELSDHHMLFLYTFPKTGRQFELELHYRIVGLYQYEQANQIVEEVFSNPPKLTQTLYGYSYTVLAPTESAFYLIHHMLKHYLYSGFGIRLLCDFTVYLNHFYNEIDFEKLHAWCRESRIFHLYEIILACCRNYLGLAEQIDPKVTYDTDACEHFLSMILEGGDMGTNANHAIVGSTSYQKINWLTYFKEGHLQMKVRFPNASHLPVLWPFLWFWTFVCFLKNNRKLRNTTFRAVLREFKEKNEHTRLIRIFENSDS
;
A
#
# COMPACT_ATOMS: atom_id res chain seq x y z
N MET A 1 5.68 4.56 24.24
CA MET A 1 6.55 4.29 23.05
C MET A 1 8.06 4.52 23.36
N LYS A 2 9.02 4.04 22.54
CA LYS A 2 10.47 4.36 22.70
C LYS A 2 10.72 5.86 22.47
N GLN A 3 11.63 6.49 23.22
CA GLN A 3 11.90 7.94 23.09
C GLN A 3 12.20 8.39 21.65
N VAL A 4 13.07 7.64 20.94
CA VAL A 4 13.44 7.93 19.55
C VAL A 4 12.24 7.97 18.58
N TYR A 5 11.16 7.23 18.87
CA TYR A 5 9.96 7.25 18.03
C TYR A 5 9.21 8.58 18.15
N HIS A 6 9.20 9.23 19.33
CA HIS A 6 8.57 10.54 19.48
C HIS A 6 9.32 11.63 18.68
N THR A 7 10.65 11.64 18.74
CA THR A 7 11.47 12.55 17.93
C THR A 7 11.28 12.29 16.44
N TYR A 8 11.30 11.01 16.03
CA TYR A 8 11.06 10.62 14.64
C TYR A 8 9.69 11.06 14.13
N LEU A 9 8.61 10.75 14.86
CA LEU A 9 7.24 11.11 14.48
C LEU A 9 7.03 12.62 14.41
N SER A 10 7.68 13.39 15.29
CA SER A 10 7.68 14.86 15.19
C SER A 10 8.28 15.35 13.87
N ILE A 11 9.38 14.73 13.42
CA ILE A 11 9.99 15.03 12.13
C ILE A 11 9.07 14.62 10.98
N ILE A 12 8.44 13.44 11.05
CA ILE A 12 7.47 12.98 10.04
C ILE A 12 6.30 13.96 9.93
N LYS A 13 5.70 14.36 11.05
CA LYS A 13 4.60 15.33 11.11
C LYS A 13 4.96 16.64 10.43
N LYS A 14 6.16 17.18 10.67
CA LYS A 14 6.62 18.40 9.99
C LYS A 14 6.70 18.21 8.49
N ASN A 15 7.18 17.06 8.02
CA ASN A 15 7.25 16.74 6.59
C ASN A 15 5.87 16.43 5.96
N CYS A 16 4.79 16.31 6.74
CA CYS A 16 3.42 16.17 6.23
C CYS A 16 2.62 17.48 6.27
N THR A 17 3.04 18.47 7.08
CA THR A 17 2.25 19.68 7.37
C THR A 17 2.97 21.00 7.09
N ASP A 18 4.27 20.96 6.84
CA ASP A 18 5.17 22.13 6.82
C ASP A 18 5.08 23.02 8.08
N SER A 19 4.73 22.42 9.23
CA SER A 19 4.60 23.13 10.50
C SER A 19 5.87 23.89 10.88
N GLU A 20 5.73 25.12 11.37
CA GLU A 20 6.87 25.93 11.87
C GLU A 20 7.52 25.40 13.16
N CYS A 21 6.97 24.33 13.77
CA CYS A 21 7.47 23.79 15.03
C CYS A 21 8.98 23.49 14.97
N LYS A 22 9.73 24.04 15.94
CA LYS A 22 11.17 23.85 16.06
C LYS A 22 11.45 22.51 16.74
N ILE A 23 11.98 21.56 15.98
CA ILE A 23 12.36 20.25 16.50
C ILE A 23 13.85 20.29 16.85
N VAL A 24 14.18 19.93 18.08
CA VAL A 24 15.56 19.76 18.54
C VAL A 24 15.83 18.26 18.63
N VAL A 25 16.83 17.79 17.90
CA VAL A 25 17.21 16.37 17.89
C VAL A 25 18.35 16.15 18.88
N PRO A 26 18.18 15.32 19.93
CA PRO A 26 19.26 15.00 20.87
C PRO A 26 20.40 14.24 20.17
N LYS A 27 21.65 14.54 20.53
CA LYS A 27 22.84 13.96 19.88
C LYS A 27 22.92 12.45 20.06
N GLU A 28 22.48 11.96 21.21
CA GLU A 28 22.37 10.56 21.58
C GLU A 28 21.38 9.77 20.70
N GLU A 29 20.42 10.45 20.08
CA GLU A 29 19.41 9.82 19.21
C GLU A 29 19.83 9.76 17.73
N TYR A 30 20.89 10.49 17.32
CA TYR A 30 21.27 10.62 15.91
C TYR A 30 21.41 9.28 15.17
N SER A 31 22.15 8.33 15.77
CA SER A 31 22.37 7.02 15.16
C SER A 31 21.05 6.23 15.05
N GLN A 32 20.23 6.24 16.11
CA GLN A 32 18.96 5.52 16.14
C GLN A 32 17.95 6.09 15.14
N LEU A 33 17.90 7.43 14.99
CA LEU A 33 17.04 8.09 14.01
C LEU A 33 17.44 7.76 12.58
N ILE A 34 18.75 7.72 12.28
CA ILE A 34 19.23 7.36 10.95
C ILE A 34 18.87 5.92 10.62
N GLU A 35 19.05 4.98 11.54
CA GLU A 35 18.68 3.58 11.32
C GLU A 35 17.17 3.41 11.17
N LEU A 36 16.37 4.13 11.97
CA LEU A 36 14.92 4.13 11.84
C LEU A 36 14.46 4.73 10.50
N ALA A 37 15.01 5.88 10.09
CA ALA A 37 14.66 6.52 8.83
C ALA A 37 15.15 5.73 7.60
N LYS A 38 16.28 5.03 7.68
CA LYS A 38 16.69 4.04 6.67
C LYS A 38 15.64 2.94 6.56
N LYS A 39 15.27 2.34 7.68
CA LYS A 39 14.31 1.24 7.77
C LYS A 39 12.93 1.64 7.24
N GLN A 40 12.52 2.88 7.45
CA GLN A 40 11.25 3.45 7.01
C GLN A 40 11.34 4.17 5.65
N CYS A 41 12.51 4.19 5.01
CA CYS A 41 12.74 4.87 3.74
C CYS A 41 12.43 6.39 3.73
N THR A 42 12.65 7.06 4.86
CA THR A 42 12.38 8.50 5.10
C THR A 42 13.65 9.33 5.34
N LEU A 43 14.83 8.84 4.94
CA LEU A 43 16.09 9.56 5.15
C LEU A 43 16.10 11.05 4.72
N PRO A 44 15.48 11.44 3.59
CA PRO A 44 15.42 12.85 3.21
C PRO A 44 14.80 13.76 4.28
N PHE A 45 13.86 13.22 5.08
CA PHE A 45 13.14 13.99 6.09
C PHE A 45 14.07 14.42 7.25
N LEU A 46 15.18 13.71 7.46
CA LEU A 46 16.18 14.05 8.47
C LEU A 46 17.14 15.15 8.00
N LEU A 47 17.32 15.33 6.68
CA LEU A 47 18.38 16.19 6.12
C LEU A 47 18.44 17.60 6.75
N PRO A 48 17.33 18.32 7.00
CA PRO A 48 17.37 19.66 7.59
C PRO A 48 17.95 19.71 9.01
N TYR A 49 17.80 18.64 9.80
CA TYR A 49 18.18 18.62 11.22
C TYR A 49 19.62 18.17 11.45
N PHE A 50 20.27 17.62 10.42
CA PHE A 50 21.58 16.99 10.54
C PHE A 50 22.70 17.81 9.89
N ARG A 51 22.47 19.09 9.53
CA ARG A 51 23.41 19.95 8.79
C ARG A 51 24.80 20.03 9.42
N ASP A 52 24.86 20.20 10.73
CA ASP A 52 26.12 20.38 11.48
C ASP A 52 26.58 19.08 12.15
N THR A 53 26.19 17.92 11.60
CA THR A 53 26.50 16.59 12.14
C THR A 53 27.42 15.80 11.20
N PRO A 54 28.16 14.81 11.71
CA PRO A 54 28.97 13.91 10.86
C PRO A 54 28.16 13.14 9.80
N TYR A 55 26.84 13.04 9.97
CA TYR A 55 25.96 12.29 9.06
C TYR A 55 25.45 13.11 7.88
N PHE A 56 25.72 14.43 7.83
CA PHE A 56 25.17 15.32 6.82
C PHE A 56 25.51 14.89 5.39
N LEU A 57 26.77 14.57 5.12
CA LEU A 57 27.22 14.20 3.77
C LEU A 57 26.56 12.90 3.29
N PHE A 58 26.42 11.92 4.19
CA PHE A 58 25.70 10.68 3.93
C PHE A 58 24.23 10.95 3.60
N LEU A 59 23.51 11.69 4.44
CA LEU A 59 22.10 12.03 4.23
C LEU A 59 21.90 12.83 2.93
N LYS A 60 22.79 13.77 2.64
CA LYS A 60 22.76 14.56 1.40
C LYS A 60 22.93 13.68 0.18
N GLN A 61 23.85 12.71 0.21
CA GLN A 61 24.04 11.77 -0.90
C GLN A 61 22.81 10.87 -1.08
N GLN A 62 22.25 10.31 -0.01
CA GLN A 62 21.04 9.48 -0.07
C GLN A 62 19.84 10.28 -0.60
N THR A 63 19.68 11.52 -0.14
CA THR A 63 18.62 12.43 -0.61
C THR A 63 18.75 12.69 -2.10
N LYS A 64 19.96 12.96 -2.61
CA LYS A 64 20.19 13.13 -4.06
C LYS A 64 19.76 11.91 -4.88
N GLN A 65 19.99 10.69 -4.38
CA GLN A 65 19.57 9.47 -5.08
C GLN A 65 18.05 9.34 -5.10
N ILE A 66 17.37 9.67 -3.99
CA ILE A 66 15.90 9.65 -3.93
C ILE A 66 15.30 10.69 -4.89
N LEU A 67 15.87 11.90 -4.93
CA LEU A 67 15.48 12.96 -5.89
C LEU A 67 15.67 12.49 -7.34
N LEU A 68 16.81 11.88 -7.66
CA LEU A 68 17.05 11.35 -9.01
C LEU A 68 16.00 10.29 -9.38
N ASN A 69 15.75 9.34 -8.48
CA ASN A 69 14.75 8.30 -8.68
C ASN A 69 13.33 8.87 -8.85
N TYR A 70 12.98 9.93 -8.11
CA TYR A 70 11.70 10.63 -8.25
C TYR A 70 11.49 11.13 -9.69
N TYR A 71 12.46 11.86 -10.24
CA TYR A 71 12.34 12.41 -11.61
C TYR A 71 12.41 11.33 -12.69
N GLU A 72 13.10 10.23 -12.43
CA GLU A 72 13.10 9.09 -13.35
C GLU A 72 11.76 8.34 -13.36
N LEU A 73 11.14 8.17 -12.20
CA LEU A 73 9.78 7.62 -12.09
C LEU A 73 8.74 8.57 -12.67
N GLU A 74 8.87 9.88 -12.52
CA GLU A 74 8.04 10.88 -13.22
C GLU A 74 8.12 10.66 -14.72
N HIS A 75 9.35 10.59 -15.26
CA HIS A 75 9.57 10.41 -16.68
C HIS A 75 9.00 9.08 -17.18
N PHE A 76 9.21 8.00 -16.44
CA PHE A 76 8.68 6.67 -16.75
C PHE A 76 7.14 6.64 -16.70
N THR A 77 6.54 7.30 -15.71
CA THR A 77 5.09 7.46 -15.58
C THR A 77 4.53 8.20 -16.80
N ARG A 78 5.08 9.37 -17.13
CA ARG A 78 4.65 10.16 -18.29
C ARG A 78 4.79 9.39 -19.59
N LYS A 79 5.92 8.71 -19.79
CA LYS A 79 6.16 7.87 -20.98
C LYS A 79 5.07 6.80 -21.12
N THR A 80 4.80 6.06 -20.05
CA THR A 80 3.85 4.94 -20.06
C THR A 80 2.42 5.45 -20.28
N VAL A 81 1.99 6.46 -19.53
CA VAL A 81 0.65 7.03 -19.67
C VAL A 81 0.45 7.71 -21.04
N SER A 82 1.47 8.37 -21.57
CA SER A 82 1.42 8.95 -22.93
C SER A 82 1.30 7.88 -24.00
N LEU A 83 2.00 6.76 -23.87
CA LEU A 83 1.89 5.63 -24.81
C LEU A 83 0.47 5.08 -24.83
N LEU A 84 -0.14 4.87 -23.65
CA LEU A 84 -1.52 4.39 -23.56
C LEU A 84 -2.52 5.41 -24.14
N SER A 85 -2.39 6.69 -23.76
CA SER A 85 -3.27 7.77 -24.21
C SER A 85 -3.25 7.98 -25.72
N GLN A 86 -2.06 7.98 -26.34
CA GLN A 86 -1.90 8.11 -27.80
C GLN A 86 -2.57 6.96 -28.58
N ASN A 87 -2.77 5.81 -27.92
CA ASN A 87 -3.45 4.65 -28.46
C ASN A 87 -4.90 4.53 -27.95
N GLN A 88 -5.47 5.61 -27.43
CA GLN A 88 -6.86 5.71 -26.97
C GLN A 88 -7.21 4.78 -25.80
N ILE A 89 -6.21 4.44 -24.98
CA ILE A 89 -6.36 3.63 -23.77
C ILE A 89 -6.35 4.56 -22.56
N SER A 90 -7.52 4.71 -21.93
CA SER A 90 -7.66 5.44 -20.67
C SER A 90 -7.16 4.58 -19.51
N CYS A 91 -6.41 5.18 -18.58
CA CYS A 91 -5.99 4.55 -17.33
C CYS A 91 -6.04 5.57 -16.19
N TYR A 92 -6.11 5.09 -14.96
CA TYR A 92 -5.96 5.89 -13.75
C TYR A 92 -4.53 5.76 -13.24
N LEU A 93 -3.87 6.88 -12.98
CA LEU A 93 -2.63 6.89 -12.21
C LEU A 93 -2.97 6.70 -10.73
N LEU A 94 -2.42 5.66 -10.11
CA LEU A 94 -2.58 5.40 -8.69
C LEU A 94 -1.30 5.77 -7.92
N LYS A 95 -1.48 6.19 -6.67
CA LYS A 95 -0.41 6.34 -5.67
C LYS A 95 0.81 7.12 -6.22
N GLY A 96 2.02 6.68 -5.84
CA GLY A 96 3.27 7.13 -6.47
C GLY A 96 3.38 8.64 -6.64
N LEU A 97 3.64 9.04 -7.88
CA LEU A 97 3.78 10.43 -8.31
C LEU A 97 2.58 11.30 -7.94
N SER A 98 1.35 10.76 -8.05
CA SER A 98 0.13 11.50 -7.74
C SER A 98 0.09 11.93 -6.27
N LEU A 99 0.33 11.00 -5.35
CA LEU A 99 0.33 11.28 -3.90
C LEU A 99 1.51 12.15 -3.48
N ALA A 100 2.67 11.97 -4.12
CA ALA A 100 3.86 12.76 -3.81
C ALA A 100 3.62 14.27 -3.96
N SER A 101 2.80 14.68 -4.93
CA SER A 101 2.52 16.09 -5.20
C SER A 101 1.84 16.83 -4.04
N TYR A 102 1.25 16.11 -3.08
CA TYR A 102 0.60 16.70 -1.90
C TYR A 102 1.55 16.87 -0.70
N TYR A 103 2.79 16.39 -0.80
CA TYR A 103 3.80 16.63 0.23
C TYR A 103 4.39 18.05 0.08
N PRO A 104 4.79 18.71 1.19
CA PRO A 104 5.52 19.98 1.13
C PRO A 104 6.77 19.95 0.24
N VAL A 105 7.49 18.83 0.24
CA VAL A 105 8.61 18.57 -0.67
C VAL A 105 8.37 17.22 -1.36
N PRO A 106 7.72 17.20 -2.54
CA PRO A 106 7.33 15.98 -3.23
C PRO A 106 8.48 14.99 -3.44
N GLU A 107 9.67 15.49 -3.74
CA GLU A 107 10.84 14.66 -4.05
C GLU A 107 11.42 13.95 -2.83
N TYR A 108 11.03 14.31 -1.62
CA TYR A 108 11.46 13.60 -0.41
C TYR A 108 10.67 12.31 -0.20
N ARG A 109 9.50 12.18 -0.84
CA ARG A 109 8.71 10.95 -0.80
C ARG A 109 9.32 9.91 -1.74
N LYS A 110 9.91 8.86 -1.17
CA LYS A 110 10.37 7.70 -1.95
C LYS A 110 9.20 7.08 -2.71
N SER A 111 9.40 6.88 -4.01
CA SER A 111 8.52 6.11 -4.90
C SER A 111 9.32 4.93 -5.48
N GLY A 112 8.68 3.79 -5.74
CA GLY A 112 9.35 2.59 -6.23
C GLY A 112 8.90 2.19 -7.63
N ASP A 113 7.60 2.05 -7.78
CA ASP A 113 6.87 1.53 -8.92
C ASP A 113 5.91 2.57 -9.51
N VAL A 114 5.37 2.26 -10.68
CA VAL A 114 4.24 2.97 -11.28
C VAL A 114 3.03 2.06 -11.23
N ASP A 115 1.98 2.49 -10.54
CA ASP A 115 0.70 1.79 -10.49
C ASP A 115 -0.30 2.45 -11.44
N LEU A 116 -0.78 1.71 -12.44
CA LEU A 116 -1.84 2.15 -13.35
C LEU A 116 -3.05 1.23 -13.26
N TYR A 117 -4.26 1.79 -13.24
CA TYR A 117 -5.50 1.01 -13.25
C TYR A 117 -6.30 1.18 -14.53
N ILE A 118 -6.74 0.04 -15.08
CA ILE A 118 -7.66 -0.03 -16.21
C ILE A 118 -8.80 -0.97 -15.79
N ASN A 119 -9.98 -0.39 -15.61
CA ASN A 119 -11.19 -1.09 -15.19
C ASN A 119 -11.89 -1.84 -16.34
N ASP A 120 -11.64 -1.42 -17.59
CA ASP A 120 -12.20 -2.07 -18.79
C ASP A 120 -11.31 -3.23 -19.27
N SER A 121 -11.89 -4.42 -19.37
CA SER A 121 -11.15 -5.65 -19.68
C SER A 121 -10.61 -5.68 -21.11
N GLU A 122 -11.33 -5.11 -22.08
CA GLU A 122 -10.88 -5.02 -23.47
C GLU A 122 -9.72 -4.03 -23.61
N ALA A 123 -9.83 -2.85 -22.99
CA ALA A 123 -8.77 -1.86 -22.92
C ALA A 123 -7.54 -2.39 -22.17
N PHE A 124 -7.73 -3.20 -21.13
CA PHE A 124 -6.63 -3.83 -20.39
C PHE A 124 -5.84 -4.81 -21.28
N GLU A 125 -6.51 -5.70 -22.01
CA GLU A 125 -5.81 -6.61 -22.92
C GLU A 125 -5.13 -5.86 -24.08
N LYS A 126 -5.76 -4.80 -24.61
CA LYS A 126 -5.10 -3.90 -25.58
C LYS A 126 -3.85 -3.26 -24.99
N ALA A 127 -3.91 -2.77 -23.75
CA ALA A 127 -2.78 -2.15 -23.06
C ALA A 127 -1.62 -3.14 -22.88
N LYS A 128 -1.92 -4.36 -22.43
CA LYS A 128 -0.95 -5.45 -22.30
C LYS A 128 -0.24 -5.76 -23.62
N SER A 129 -0.98 -5.97 -24.71
CA SER A 129 -0.38 -6.22 -26.04
C SER A 129 0.45 -5.02 -26.53
N LEU A 130 -0.01 -3.80 -26.27
CA LEU A 130 0.70 -2.58 -26.63
C LEU A 130 2.02 -2.44 -25.86
N LEU A 131 2.00 -2.64 -24.53
CA LEU A 131 3.19 -2.57 -23.69
C LEU A 131 4.24 -3.60 -24.12
N ILE A 132 3.84 -4.85 -24.37
CA ILE A 132 4.76 -5.91 -24.86
C ILE A 132 5.41 -5.51 -26.19
N SER A 133 4.62 -5.01 -27.15
CA SER A 133 5.17 -4.57 -28.44
C SER A 133 6.10 -3.35 -28.34
N HIS A 134 6.05 -2.61 -27.23
CA HIS A 134 6.90 -1.44 -26.95
C HIS A 134 8.04 -1.73 -25.96
N GLY A 135 8.39 -3.01 -25.77
CA GLY A 135 9.58 -3.45 -25.04
C GLY A 135 9.40 -3.56 -23.52
N TYR A 136 8.16 -3.53 -23.03
CA TYR A 136 7.86 -3.92 -21.65
C TYR A 136 7.85 -5.44 -21.55
N VAL A 137 8.54 -5.97 -20.54
CA VAL A 137 8.67 -7.42 -20.32
C VAL A 137 7.74 -7.84 -19.20
N LEU A 138 6.70 -8.60 -19.54
CA LEU A 138 5.79 -9.20 -18.57
C LEU A 138 6.56 -10.17 -17.66
N GLN A 139 6.39 -10.03 -16.34
CA GLN A 139 6.97 -10.93 -15.34
C GLN A 139 6.00 -12.04 -14.98
N ASP A 140 6.54 -13.23 -14.70
CA ASP A 140 5.77 -14.38 -14.20
C ASP A 140 5.53 -14.22 -12.69
N GLU A 141 4.63 -13.29 -12.33
CA GLU A 141 4.17 -13.07 -10.97
C GLU A 141 2.72 -13.52 -10.82
N LEU A 142 2.43 -14.26 -9.73
CA LEU A 142 1.08 -14.65 -9.37
C LEU A 142 0.41 -13.52 -8.58
N SER A 143 -0.26 -12.60 -9.28
CA SER A 143 -1.11 -11.56 -8.69
C SER A 143 -2.56 -11.75 -9.12
N ASP A 144 -3.49 -11.44 -8.23
CA ASP A 144 -4.93 -11.55 -8.46
C ASP A 144 -5.59 -10.22 -8.85
N HIS A 145 -4.82 -9.15 -8.99
CA HIS A 145 -5.33 -7.81 -9.28
C HIS A 145 -4.47 -6.97 -10.24
N HIS A 146 -3.22 -7.36 -10.54
CA HIS A 146 -2.36 -6.67 -11.51
C HIS A 146 -1.51 -7.63 -12.35
N MET A 147 -0.87 -7.09 -13.39
CA MET A 147 0.28 -7.68 -14.07
C MET A 147 1.52 -6.82 -13.86
N LEU A 148 2.65 -7.45 -13.52
CA LEU A 148 3.93 -6.75 -13.36
C LEU A 148 4.69 -6.71 -14.70
N PHE A 149 5.09 -5.51 -15.11
CA PHE A 149 5.94 -5.28 -16.27
C PHE A 149 7.27 -4.65 -15.86
N LEU A 150 8.37 -5.11 -16.46
CA LEU A 150 9.66 -4.45 -16.38
C LEU A 150 9.93 -3.67 -17.67
N TYR A 151 10.37 -2.42 -17.52
CA TYR A 151 10.85 -1.62 -18.63
C TYR A 151 12.28 -1.19 -18.40
N THR A 152 13.17 -1.53 -19.34
CA THR A 152 14.57 -1.11 -19.30
C THR A 152 14.78 0.04 -20.27
N PHE A 153 15.18 1.21 -19.77
CA PHE A 153 15.52 2.35 -20.63
C PHE A 153 16.80 2.06 -21.42
N PRO A 154 16.76 2.00 -22.77
CA PRO A 154 17.92 1.56 -23.56
C PRO A 154 19.16 2.44 -23.37
N LYS A 155 18.98 3.73 -23.10
CA LYS A 155 20.09 4.68 -22.95
C LYS A 155 20.85 4.53 -21.63
N THR A 156 20.17 4.12 -20.56
CA THR A 156 20.75 4.10 -19.20
C THR A 156 20.90 2.70 -18.64
N GLY A 157 20.22 1.70 -19.23
CA GLY A 157 20.11 0.36 -18.67
C GLY A 157 19.29 0.29 -17.38
N ARG A 158 18.68 1.41 -16.94
CA ARG A 158 17.86 1.44 -15.73
C ARG A 158 16.52 0.76 -15.99
N GLN A 159 16.11 -0.06 -15.03
CA GLN A 159 14.89 -0.83 -15.07
C GLN A 159 13.87 -0.24 -14.10
N PHE A 160 12.61 -0.20 -14.53
CA PHE A 160 11.48 0.28 -13.73
C PHE A 160 10.34 -0.72 -13.77
N GLU A 161 9.57 -0.74 -12.69
CA GLU A 161 8.42 -1.62 -12.48
C GLU A 161 7.12 -0.87 -12.76
N LEU A 162 6.24 -1.48 -13.54
CA LEU A 162 4.89 -1.04 -13.79
C LEU A 162 3.93 -2.13 -13.29
N GLU A 163 3.13 -1.82 -12.27
CA GLU A 163 1.97 -2.62 -11.89
C GLU A 163 0.76 -2.15 -12.71
N LEU A 164 0.34 -2.95 -13.69
CA LEU A 164 -0.87 -2.69 -14.47
C LEU A 164 -2.06 -3.43 -13.83
N HIS A 165 -2.88 -2.70 -13.10
CA HIS A 165 -4.03 -3.20 -12.37
C HIS A 165 -5.25 -3.41 -13.28
N TYR A 166 -5.84 -4.60 -13.19
CA TYR A 166 -7.19 -4.91 -13.71
C TYR A 166 -8.23 -4.97 -12.59
N ARG A 167 -7.79 -5.03 -11.32
CA ARG A 167 -8.60 -4.78 -10.12
C ARG A 167 -7.85 -3.82 -9.22
N ILE A 168 -8.59 -2.99 -8.49
CA ILE A 168 -7.97 -1.98 -7.61
C ILE A 168 -7.17 -2.64 -6.47
N VAL A 169 -7.68 -3.75 -5.94
CA VAL A 169 -7.06 -4.59 -4.91
C VAL A 169 -7.40 -6.07 -5.14
N GLY A 170 -6.59 -6.94 -4.53
CA GLY A 170 -6.79 -8.38 -4.54
C GLY A 170 -8.06 -8.81 -3.80
N LEU A 171 -8.46 -10.06 -4.00
CA LEU A 171 -9.67 -10.64 -3.43
C LEU A 171 -9.51 -10.89 -1.93
N TYR A 172 -10.48 -10.40 -1.17
CA TYR A 172 -10.68 -10.77 0.23
C TYR A 172 -11.46 -12.08 0.33
N GLN A 173 -11.36 -12.75 1.48
CA GLN A 173 -12.26 -13.87 1.78
C GLN A 173 -13.70 -13.43 2.02
N TYR A 174 -13.89 -12.20 2.50
CA TYR A 174 -15.21 -11.65 2.75
C TYR A 174 -15.81 -11.14 1.44
N GLU A 175 -16.71 -11.93 0.87
CA GLU A 175 -17.28 -11.69 -0.46
C GLU A 175 -17.97 -10.32 -0.57
N GLN A 176 -18.67 -9.87 0.49
CA GLN A 176 -19.32 -8.54 0.48
C GLN A 176 -18.30 -7.41 0.28
N ALA A 177 -17.12 -7.48 0.91
CA ALA A 177 -16.08 -6.46 0.69
C ALA A 177 -15.60 -6.46 -0.76
N ASN A 178 -15.51 -7.63 -1.41
CA ASN A 178 -15.19 -7.69 -2.84
C ASN A 178 -16.28 -7.06 -3.70
N GLN A 179 -17.56 -7.30 -3.36
CA GLN A 179 -18.70 -6.70 -4.06
C GLN A 179 -18.71 -5.18 -3.96
N ILE A 180 -18.49 -4.62 -2.76
CA ILE A 180 -18.40 -3.16 -2.56
C ILE A 180 -17.22 -2.59 -3.34
N VAL A 181 -16.05 -3.21 -3.28
CA VAL A 181 -14.89 -2.78 -4.08
C VAL A 181 -15.19 -2.83 -5.57
N GLU A 182 -15.80 -3.89 -6.07
CA GLU A 182 -16.16 -4.00 -7.49
C GLU A 182 -17.21 -2.96 -7.89
N GLU A 183 -18.22 -2.70 -7.06
CA GLU A 183 -19.24 -1.67 -7.29
C GLU A 183 -18.59 -0.28 -7.40
N VAL A 184 -17.78 0.09 -6.42
CA VAL A 184 -17.13 1.42 -6.34
C VAL A 184 -16.17 1.66 -7.50
N PHE A 185 -15.39 0.64 -7.90
CA PHE A 185 -14.32 0.80 -8.88
C PHE A 185 -14.64 0.26 -10.28
N SER A 186 -15.85 -0.26 -10.51
CA SER A 186 -16.29 -0.68 -11.85
C SER A 186 -16.30 0.49 -12.85
N ASN A 187 -16.70 1.68 -12.42
CA ASN A 187 -16.69 2.91 -13.22
C ASN A 187 -16.53 4.15 -12.31
N PRO A 188 -15.35 4.33 -11.68
CA PRO A 188 -15.16 5.35 -10.67
C PRO A 188 -15.15 6.74 -11.33
N PRO A 189 -15.59 7.80 -10.61
CA PRO A 189 -15.47 9.16 -11.12
C PRO A 189 -14.01 9.54 -11.36
N LYS A 190 -13.79 10.29 -12.44
CA LYS A 190 -12.46 10.72 -12.89
C LYS A 190 -12.17 12.13 -12.39
N LEU A 191 -10.98 12.34 -11.85
CA LEU A 191 -10.41 13.66 -11.59
C LEU A 191 -9.18 13.85 -12.49
N THR A 192 -9.00 15.06 -13.04
CA THR A 192 -7.79 15.41 -13.78
C THR A 192 -6.79 16.09 -12.86
N GLN A 193 -5.60 15.51 -12.75
CA GLN A 193 -4.48 16.08 -12.00
C GLN A 193 -3.37 16.46 -12.97
N THR A 194 -2.94 17.72 -12.95
CA THR A 194 -1.83 18.17 -13.81
C THR A 194 -0.53 18.23 -13.02
N LEU A 195 0.46 17.43 -13.41
CA LEU A 195 1.78 17.35 -12.79
C LEU A 195 2.83 17.64 -13.86
N TYR A 196 3.74 18.57 -13.58
CA TYR A 196 4.84 18.93 -14.49
C TYR A 196 4.39 19.21 -15.95
N GLY A 197 3.22 19.83 -16.11
CA GLY A 197 2.65 20.19 -17.42
C GLY A 197 1.98 19.03 -18.17
N TYR A 198 1.83 17.85 -17.56
CA TYR A 198 1.10 16.71 -18.12
C TYR A 198 -0.14 16.40 -17.28
N SER A 199 -1.28 16.16 -17.93
CA SER A 199 -2.53 15.85 -17.26
C SER A 199 -2.74 14.34 -17.14
N TYR A 200 -2.93 13.87 -15.91
CA TYR A 200 -3.21 12.49 -15.56
C TYR A 200 -4.69 12.36 -15.16
N THR A 201 -5.28 11.21 -15.48
CA THR A 201 -6.55 10.82 -14.87
C THR A 201 -6.24 10.11 -13.56
N VAL A 202 -6.85 10.55 -12.47
CA VAL A 202 -6.77 9.92 -11.15
C VAL A 202 -8.19 9.65 -10.64
N LEU A 203 -8.31 8.83 -9.60
CA LEU A 203 -9.58 8.57 -8.94
C LEU A 203 -10.08 9.85 -8.26
N ALA A 204 -11.40 10.05 -8.22
CA ALA A 204 -11.98 11.13 -7.43
C ALA A 204 -11.67 10.99 -5.91
N PRO A 205 -11.82 12.07 -5.12
CA PRO A 205 -11.31 12.10 -3.75
C PRO A 205 -11.82 11.01 -2.81
N THR A 206 -13.13 10.75 -2.81
CA THR A 206 -13.73 9.75 -1.93
C THR A 206 -13.27 8.33 -2.29
N GLU A 207 -13.23 8.01 -3.58
CA GLU A 207 -12.77 6.71 -4.10
C GLU A 207 -11.26 6.49 -3.84
N SER A 208 -10.45 7.55 -3.98
CA SER A 208 -9.03 7.50 -3.64
C SER A 208 -8.81 7.25 -2.14
N ALA A 209 -9.56 7.92 -1.27
CA ALA A 209 -9.46 7.71 0.18
C ALA A 209 -9.81 6.25 0.54
N PHE A 210 -10.89 5.71 -0.03
CA PHE A 210 -11.27 4.31 0.15
C PHE A 210 -10.19 3.34 -0.37
N TYR A 211 -9.62 3.64 -1.54
CA TYR A 211 -8.51 2.89 -2.10
C TYR A 211 -7.26 2.87 -1.20
N LEU A 212 -6.87 4.01 -0.63
CA LEU A 212 -5.71 4.07 0.27
C LEU A 212 -5.90 3.22 1.54
N ILE A 213 -7.12 3.17 2.09
CA ILE A 213 -7.46 2.28 3.21
C ILE A 213 -7.28 0.82 2.79
N HIS A 214 -7.80 0.43 1.63
CA HIS A 214 -7.64 -0.93 1.11
C HIS A 214 -6.19 -1.29 0.77
N HIS A 215 -5.39 -0.33 0.32
CA HIS A 215 -3.97 -0.51 0.09
C HIS A 215 -3.23 -0.79 1.40
N MET A 216 -3.48 0.00 2.45
CA MET A 216 -2.96 -0.26 3.79
C MET A 216 -3.44 -1.60 4.36
N LEU A 217 -4.72 -1.93 4.20
CA LEU A 217 -5.27 -3.22 4.61
C LEU A 217 -4.55 -4.38 3.93
N LYS A 218 -4.37 -4.33 2.61
CA LYS A 218 -3.64 -5.37 1.86
C LYS A 218 -2.25 -5.55 2.44
N HIS A 219 -1.47 -4.48 2.58
CA HIS A 219 -0.14 -4.61 3.16
C HIS A 219 -0.19 -5.15 4.59
N TYR A 220 -1.09 -4.62 5.41
CA TYR A 220 -1.29 -5.07 6.79
C TYR A 220 -1.59 -6.58 6.87
N LEU A 221 -2.34 -7.12 5.92
CA LEU A 221 -2.76 -8.54 5.88
C LEU A 221 -1.75 -9.52 5.26
N TYR A 222 -0.66 -9.05 4.65
CA TYR A 222 0.22 -9.95 3.89
C TYR A 222 1.71 -9.72 4.09
N SER A 223 2.14 -8.47 4.32
CA SER A 223 3.57 -8.12 4.35
C SER A 223 3.96 -7.08 5.40
N GLY A 224 3.02 -6.36 6.00
CA GLY A 224 3.26 -5.13 6.74
C GLY A 224 3.51 -3.92 5.82
N PHE A 225 3.49 -2.72 6.40
CA PHE A 225 3.84 -1.48 5.70
C PHE A 225 4.55 -0.50 6.65
N GLY A 226 5.34 0.40 6.07
CA GLY A 226 5.98 1.50 6.80
C GLY A 226 5.16 2.77 6.88
N ILE A 227 5.67 3.73 7.65
CA ILE A 227 4.98 4.99 7.98
C ILE A 227 4.51 5.79 6.75
N ARG A 228 5.15 5.61 5.59
CA ARG A 228 4.83 6.30 4.33
C ARG A 228 3.34 6.23 3.97
N LEU A 229 2.69 5.07 4.14
CA LEU A 229 1.29 4.93 3.76
C LEU A 229 0.36 5.76 4.66
N LEU A 230 0.70 5.90 5.94
CA LEU A 230 -0.02 6.81 6.85
C LEU A 230 0.25 8.28 6.50
N CYS A 231 1.48 8.62 6.10
CA CYS A 231 1.81 9.96 5.61
C CYS A 231 1.01 10.30 4.34
N ASP A 232 0.97 9.38 3.38
CA ASP A 232 0.21 9.50 2.13
C ASP A 232 -1.26 9.77 2.42
N PHE A 233 -1.86 9.00 3.32
CA PHE A 233 -3.24 9.20 3.73
C PHE A 233 -3.45 10.57 4.42
N THR A 234 -2.51 10.97 5.28
CA THR A 234 -2.58 12.25 6.00
C THR A 234 -2.56 13.44 5.05
N VAL A 235 -1.58 13.51 4.14
CA VAL A 235 -1.47 14.62 3.18
C VAL A 235 -2.65 14.64 2.22
N TYR A 236 -3.15 13.47 1.83
CA TYR A 236 -4.29 13.35 0.92
C TYR A 236 -5.58 13.88 1.54
N LEU A 237 -5.92 13.43 2.76
CA LEU A 237 -7.12 13.90 3.46
C LEU A 237 -7.04 15.38 3.80
N ASN A 238 -5.87 15.89 4.20
CA ASN A 238 -5.67 17.32 4.44
C ASN A 238 -5.95 18.16 3.18
N HIS A 239 -5.52 17.67 2.01
CA HIS A 239 -5.74 18.36 0.74
C HIS A 239 -7.21 18.33 0.31
N PHE A 240 -7.84 17.16 0.32
CA PHE A 240 -9.17 16.94 -0.24
C PHE A 240 -10.32 16.96 0.78
N TYR A 241 -10.09 17.48 1.99
CA TYR A 241 -11.09 17.47 3.06
C TYR A 241 -12.48 17.95 2.62
N ASN A 242 -12.56 19.04 1.87
CA ASN A 242 -13.84 19.61 1.42
C ASN A 242 -14.50 18.84 0.27
N GLU A 243 -13.79 17.93 -0.38
CA GLU A 243 -14.26 17.19 -1.56
C GLU A 243 -14.58 15.72 -1.24
N ILE A 244 -14.09 15.20 -0.11
CA ILE A 244 -14.36 13.84 0.33
C ILE A 244 -15.75 13.77 0.97
N ASP A 245 -16.57 12.85 0.46
CA ASP A 245 -17.83 12.45 1.09
C ASP A 245 -17.55 11.43 2.20
N PHE A 246 -17.40 11.92 3.43
CA PHE A 246 -17.10 11.08 4.59
C PHE A 246 -18.24 10.12 4.94
N GLU A 247 -19.51 10.50 4.73
CA GLU A 247 -20.64 9.61 5.01
C GLU A 247 -20.64 8.42 4.05
N LYS A 248 -20.37 8.67 2.76
CA LYS A 248 -20.20 7.61 1.75
C LYS A 248 -18.99 6.72 2.07
N LEU A 249 -17.86 7.33 2.43
CA LEU A 249 -16.65 6.59 2.83
C LEU A 249 -16.93 5.69 4.05
N HIS A 250 -17.63 6.19 5.06
CA HIS A 250 -18.01 5.44 6.25
C HIS A 250 -18.92 4.26 5.91
N ALA A 251 -19.92 4.47 5.05
CA ALA A 251 -20.81 3.41 4.60
C ALA A 251 -20.01 2.26 3.94
N TRP A 252 -19.14 2.59 2.99
CA TRP A 252 -18.28 1.58 2.34
C TRP A 252 -17.37 0.85 3.32
N CYS A 253 -16.78 1.57 4.29
CA CYS A 253 -15.93 0.95 5.30
C CYS A 253 -16.73 0.02 6.24
N ARG A 254 -17.96 0.38 6.61
CA ARG A 254 -18.83 -0.47 7.47
C ARG A 254 -19.29 -1.71 6.73
N GLU A 255 -19.77 -1.55 5.50
CA GLU A 255 -20.23 -2.66 4.65
C GLU A 255 -19.09 -3.61 4.28
N SER A 256 -17.87 -3.09 4.12
CA SER A 256 -16.66 -3.89 3.92
C SER A 256 -16.07 -4.47 5.23
N ARG A 257 -16.62 -4.14 6.41
CA ARG A 257 -16.10 -4.51 7.75
C ARG A 257 -14.66 -4.07 8.03
N ILE A 258 -14.29 -2.88 7.54
CA ILE A 258 -12.96 -2.29 7.74
C ILE A 258 -13.05 -0.95 8.47
N PHE A 259 -14.22 -0.58 9.01
CA PHE A 259 -14.41 0.69 9.71
C PHE A 259 -13.46 0.85 10.89
N HIS A 260 -13.25 -0.20 11.67
CA HIS A 260 -12.29 -0.16 12.78
C HIS A 260 -10.85 0.08 12.35
N LEU A 261 -10.45 -0.47 11.18
CA LEU A 261 -9.14 -0.17 10.59
C LEU A 261 -9.06 1.30 10.16
N TYR A 262 -10.12 1.83 9.56
CA TYR A 262 -10.20 3.25 9.24
C TYR A 262 -10.05 4.12 10.50
N GLU A 263 -10.73 3.77 11.59
CA GLU A 263 -10.67 4.53 12.85
C GLU A 263 -9.26 4.59 13.45
N ILE A 264 -8.59 3.44 13.57
CA ILE A 264 -7.23 3.40 14.11
C ILE A 264 -6.22 4.13 13.22
N ILE A 265 -6.35 4.01 11.89
CA ILE A 265 -5.51 4.74 10.92
C ILE A 265 -5.72 6.25 11.09
N LEU A 266 -6.98 6.70 11.06
CA LEU A 266 -7.32 8.12 11.14
C LEU A 266 -6.85 8.73 12.45
N ALA A 267 -7.05 8.03 13.58
CA ALA A 267 -6.56 8.45 14.88
C ALA A 267 -5.03 8.51 14.95
N CYS A 268 -4.31 7.54 14.37
CA CYS A 268 -2.85 7.61 14.27
C CYS A 268 -2.37 8.80 13.42
N CYS A 269 -3.00 9.06 12.28
CA CYS A 269 -2.70 10.21 11.43
C CYS A 269 -2.91 11.54 12.17
N ARG A 270 -4.00 11.66 12.94
CA ARG A 270 -4.29 12.85 13.77
C ARG A 270 -3.28 13.04 14.90
N ASN A 271 -3.12 12.00 15.72
CA ASN A 271 -2.29 12.08 16.92
C ASN A 271 -0.81 12.32 16.60
N TYR A 272 -0.31 11.74 15.50
CA TYR A 272 1.14 11.68 15.25
C TYR A 272 1.62 12.32 13.95
N LEU A 273 0.78 12.47 12.93
CA LEU A 273 1.23 12.86 11.58
C LEU A 273 0.67 14.22 11.12
N GLY A 274 -0.22 14.83 11.90
CA GLY A 274 -0.74 16.17 11.63
C GLY A 274 -1.93 16.19 10.67
N LEU A 275 -2.78 15.16 10.72
CA LEU A 275 -4.12 15.27 10.16
C LEU A 275 -4.89 16.37 10.90
N ALA A 276 -5.55 17.26 10.14
CA ALA A 276 -6.26 18.39 10.73
C ALA A 276 -7.48 17.95 11.55
N GLU A 277 -7.73 18.61 12.68
CA GLU A 277 -8.76 18.23 13.66
C GLU A 277 -10.19 18.21 13.08
N GLN A 278 -10.47 19.07 12.10
CA GLN A 278 -11.78 19.12 11.44
C GLN A 278 -12.07 17.92 10.52
N ILE A 279 -11.05 17.12 10.18
CA ILE A 279 -11.21 15.94 9.33
C ILE A 279 -11.78 14.82 10.18
N ASP A 280 -13.06 14.51 9.91
CA ASP A 280 -13.83 13.49 10.61
C ASP A 280 -13.60 13.48 12.14
N PRO A 281 -14.02 14.57 12.83
CA PRO A 281 -13.67 14.83 14.22
C PRO A 281 -14.32 13.84 15.21
N LYS A 282 -15.35 13.10 14.76
CA LYS A 282 -16.07 12.12 15.59
C LYS A 282 -15.30 10.83 15.75
N VAL A 283 -14.41 10.52 14.80
CA VAL A 283 -13.61 9.30 14.86
C VAL A 283 -12.47 9.50 15.84
N THR A 284 -12.62 8.84 16.99
CA THR A 284 -11.62 8.75 18.04
C THR A 284 -11.28 7.30 18.28
N TYR A 285 -10.05 7.05 18.73
CA TYR A 285 -9.59 5.70 19.00
C TYR A 285 -8.73 5.68 20.27
N ASP A 286 -8.66 4.53 20.91
CA ASP A 286 -7.85 4.35 22.12
C ASP A 286 -6.37 4.70 21.86
N THR A 287 -5.81 5.56 22.72
CA THR A 287 -4.46 6.11 22.50
C THR A 287 -3.40 5.02 22.65
N ASP A 288 -3.57 4.10 23.61
CA ASP A 288 -2.63 2.99 23.82
C ASP A 288 -2.63 2.04 22.63
N ALA A 289 -3.81 1.75 22.06
CA ALA A 289 -3.94 0.95 20.86
C ALA A 289 -3.32 1.65 19.62
N CYS A 290 -3.47 2.97 19.48
CA CYS A 290 -2.77 3.76 18.46
C CYS A 290 -1.25 3.70 18.63
N GLU A 291 -0.73 3.84 19.85
CA GLU A 291 0.70 3.70 20.13
C GLU A 291 1.20 2.30 19.78
N HIS A 292 0.44 1.27 20.11
CA HIS A 292 0.78 -0.11 19.80
C HIS A 292 0.84 -0.35 18.29
N PHE A 293 -0.21 0.05 17.55
CA PHE A 293 -0.27 -0.06 16.10
C PHE A 293 0.90 0.66 15.42
N LEU A 294 1.18 1.91 15.83
CA LEU A 294 2.25 2.70 15.27
C LEU A 294 3.63 2.11 15.60
N SER A 295 3.82 1.60 16.81
CA SER A 295 5.06 0.92 17.21
C SER A 295 5.33 -0.29 16.31
N MET A 296 4.30 -1.08 15.99
CA MET A 296 4.44 -2.21 15.07
C MET A 296 4.84 -1.78 13.65
N ILE A 297 4.25 -0.69 13.13
CA ILE A 297 4.63 -0.11 11.82
C ILE A 297 6.10 0.32 11.84
N LEU A 298 6.52 1.03 12.89
CA LEU A 298 7.89 1.52 13.04
C LEU A 298 8.90 0.37 13.17
N GLU A 299 8.53 -0.69 13.90
CA GLU A 299 9.32 -1.90 14.05
C GLU A 299 9.29 -2.81 12.81
N GLY A 300 8.27 -2.74 11.96
CA GLY A 300 8.18 -3.53 10.73
C GLY A 300 9.09 -3.03 9.60
N GLY A 301 9.25 -1.71 9.48
CA GLY A 301 9.96 -1.09 8.35
C GLY A 301 9.09 -0.92 7.10
N ASP A 302 9.65 -0.27 6.06
CA ASP A 302 8.91 0.16 4.84
C ASP A 302 8.15 -0.99 4.15
N MET A 303 8.76 -2.18 4.13
CA MET A 303 8.23 -3.39 3.50
C MET A 303 7.82 -4.48 4.52
N GLY A 304 7.75 -4.13 5.82
CA GLY A 304 7.46 -5.06 6.91
C GLY A 304 8.43 -6.24 7.06
N THR A 305 9.67 -6.09 6.57
CA THR A 305 10.68 -7.14 6.34
C THR A 305 11.30 -7.78 7.59
N ASN A 306 10.84 -7.46 8.80
CA ASN A 306 11.12 -8.36 9.92
C ASN A 306 10.31 -9.64 9.67
N ALA A 307 10.98 -10.71 9.25
CA ALA A 307 10.39 -12.01 8.89
C ALA A 307 9.44 -12.63 9.94
N ASN A 308 9.38 -12.07 11.15
CA ASN A 308 8.45 -12.44 12.22
C ASN A 308 7.15 -11.60 12.27
N HIS A 309 6.98 -10.59 11.41
CA HIS A 309 5.89 -9.60 11.48
C HIS A 309 5.14 -9.40 10.15
N ALA A 310 5.17 -10.36 9.21
CA ALA A 310 4.11 -10.43 8.22
C ALA A 310 2.81 -10.73 8.97
N ILE A 311 2.08 -9.70 9.38
CA ILE A 311 0.81 -9.84 10.07
C ILE A 311 -0.14 -10.42 9.00
N VAL A 312 -0.65 -11.62 9.27
CA VAL A 312 -1.67 -12.34 8.48
C VAL A 312 -1.27 -12.96 7.12
N GLY A 313 -2.00 -14.02 6.79
CA GLY A 313 -2.50 -14.25 5.44
C GLY A 313 -3.99 -13.93 5.47
N SER A 314 -4.43 -12.96 4.68
CA SER A 314 -5.83 -12.56 4.35
C SER A 314 -6.88 -12.35 5.47
N THR A 315 -6.75 -12.84 6.71
CA THR A 315 -7.81 -12.78 7.75
C THR A 315 -7.33 -13.01 9.20
N SER A 316 -7.95 -12.30 10.17
CA SER A 316 -7.93 -12.69 11.59
C SER A 316 -9.09 -13.62 11.90
N TYR A 317 -8.82 -14.89 12.22
CA TYR A 317 -9.81 -15.86 12.67
C TYR A 317 -9.91 -15.92 14.19
N GLN A 318 -11.14 -15.93 14.72
CA GLN A 318 -11.38 -16.14 16.15
C GLN A 318 -10.93 -17.52 16.67
N LYS A 319 -10.85 -18.53 15.81
CA LYS A 319 -10.25 -19.81 16.15
C LYS A 319 -9.75 -20.46 14.87
N ILE A 320 -8.49 -20.85 14.83
CA ILE A 320 -7.97 -21.60 13.70
C ILE A 320 -8.45 -23.04 13.81
N ASN A 321 -9.19 -23.48 12.81
CA ASN A 321 -9.63 -24.85 12.65
C ASN A 321 -9.32 -25.33 11.22
N TRP A 322 -9.70 -26.56 10.88
CA TRP A 322 -9.47 -27.08 9.54
C TRP A 322 -10.25 -26.33 8.45
N LEU A 323 -11.42 -25.77 8.79
CA LEU A 323 -12.24 -24.95 7.87
C LEU A 323 -11.51 -23.65 7.49
N THR A 324 -10.71 -23.09 8.40
CA THR A 324 -9.85 -21.93 8.15
C THR A 324 -8.88 -22.19 7.00
N TYR A 325 -8.11 -23.29 7.07
CA TYR A 325 -7.17 -23.66 6.02
C TYR A 325 -7.88 -23.99 4.70
N PHE A 326 -9.08 -24.55 4.78
CA PHE A 326 -9.92 -24.77 3.60
C PHE A 326 -10.39 -23.45 2.97
N LYS A 327 -10.75 -22.42 3.75
CA LYS A 327 -11.13 -21.12 3.18
C LYS A 327 -9.97 -20.45 2.45
N GLU A 328 -8.78 -20.45 3.05
CA GLU A 328 -7.56 -19.93 2.41
C GLU A 328 -7.21 -20.69 1.13
N GLY A 329 -7.23 -22.03 1.18
CA GLY A 329 -6.99 -22.84 0.00
C GLY A 329 -8.04 -22.60 -1.10
N HIS A 330 -9.29 -22.34 -0.72
CA HIS A 330 -10.37 -22.07 -1.67
C HIS A 330 -10.18 -20.71 -2.35
N LEU A 331 -9.78 -19.69 -1.59
CA LEU A 331 -9.44 -18.38 -2.13
C LEU A 331 -8.27 -18.49 -3.12
N GLN A 332 -7.21 -19.21 -2.75
CA GLN A 332 -6.06 -19.47 -3.63
C GLN A 332 -6.45 -20.23 -4.90
N MET A 333 -7.40 -21.15 -4.81
CA MET A 333 -7.96 -21.85 -5.97
C MET A 333 -8.72 -20.89 -6.89
N LYS A 334 -9.58 -20.02 -6.35
CA LYS A 334 -10.29 -18.99 -7.12
C LYS A 334 -9.33 -18.03 -7.82
N VAL A 335 -8.31 -17.56 -7.11
CA VAL A 335 -7.25 -16.69 -7.63
C VAL A 335 -6.50 -17.35 -8.80
N ARG A 336 -6.14 -18.63 -8.66
CA ARG A 336 -5.39 -19.36 -9.69
C ARG A 336 -6.24 -19.72 -10.91
N PHE A 337 -7.54 -19.92 -10.69
CA PHE A 337 -8.46 -20.44 -11.69
C PHE A 337 -9.75 -19.60 -11.77
N PRO A 338 -9.68 -18.30 -12.09
CA PRO A 338 -10.85 -17.41 -12.06
C PRO A 338 -12.00 -17.98 -12.89
N ASN A 339 -11.75 -18.31 -14.16
CA ASN A 339 -12.78 -18.79 -15.09
C ASN A 339 -13.33 -20.20 -14.75
N ALA A 340 -12.49 -21.10 -14.25
CA ALA A 340 -12.90 -22.49 -13.96
C ALA A 340 -13.49 -22.64 -12.55
N SER A 341 -13.20 -21.71 -11.64
CA SER A 341 -13.68 -21.74 -10.25
C SER A 341 -15.19 -21.52 -10.11
N HIS A 342 -15.86 -21.00 -11.16
CA HIS A 342 -17.32 -20.85 -11.19
C HIS A 342 -18.08 -22.17 -11.32
N LEU A 343 -17.42 -23.27 -11.70
CA LEU A 343 -18.04 -24.58 -11.91
C LEU A 343 -17.76 -25.52 -10.73
N PRO A 344 -18.72 -25.76 -9.82
CA PRO A 344 -18.49 -26.57 -8.61
C PRO A 344 -18.02 -28.00 -8.90
N VAL A 345 -18.41 -28.56 -10.05
CA VAL A 345 -17.99 -29.89 -10.51
C VAL A 345 -16.47 -29.99 -10.70
N LEU A 346 -15.81 -28.89 -11.08
CA LEU A 346 -14.36 -28.86 -11.29
C LEU A 346 -13.57 -28.67 -9.99
N TRP A 347 -14.22 -28.25 -8.91
CA TRP A 347 -13.53 -27.90 -7.66
C TRP A 347 -12.59 -28.98 -7.15
N PRO A 348 -12.95 -30.28 -7.07
CA PRO A 348 -12.04 -31.31 -6.56
C PRO A 348 -10.71 -31.37 -7.33
N PHE A 349 -10.77 -31.20 -8.65
CA PHE A 349 -9.58 -31.18 -9.51
C PHE A 349 -8.77 -29.89 -9.35
N LEU A 350 -9.43 -28.72 -9.35
CA LEU A 350 -8.78 -27.42 -9.17
C LEU A 350 -8.09 -27.32 -7.80
N TRP A 351 -8.72 -27.89 -6.77
CA TRP A 351 -8.17 -28.01 -5.42
C TRP A 351 -6.90 -28.85 -5.38
N PHE A 352 -6.94 -30.03 -5.99
CA PHE A 352 -5.77 -30.90 -6.09
C PHE A 352 -4.61 -30.19 -6.77
N TRP A 353 -4.87 -29.52 -7.90
CA TRP A 353 -3.83 -28.79 -8.61
C TRP A 353 -3.28 -27.59 -7.82
N THR A 354 -4.17 -26.82 -7.18
CA THR A 354 -3.79 -25.69 -6.32
C THR A 354 -2.87 -26.17 -5.19
N PHE A 355 -3.18 -27.32 -4.57
CA PHE A 355 -2.37 -27.91 -3.52
C PHE A 355 -1.00 -28.40 -4.03
N VAL A 356 -0.94 -29.04 -5.20
CA VAL A 356 0.33 -29.47 -5.83
C VAL A 356 1.21 -28.26 -6.14
N CYS A 357 0.64 -27.19 -6.72
CA CYS A 357 1.34 -25.94 -6.98
C CYS A 357 1.83 -25.29 -5.68
N PHE A 358 1.01 -25.27 -4.64
CA PHE A 358 1.36 -24.74 -3.32
C PHE A 358 2.55 -25.49 -2.70
N LEU A 359 2.56 -26.83 -2.75
CA LEU A 359 3.68 -27.63 -2.27
C LEU A 359 4.95 -27.40 -3.10
N LYS A 360 4.82 -27.32 -4.42
CA LYS A 360 5.94 -27.06 -5.34
C LYS A 360 6.54 -25.68 -5.13
N ASN A 361 5.71 -24.64 -5.01
CA ASN A 361 6.14 -23.26 -4.81
C ASN A 361 6.79 -23.07 -3.45
N ASN A 362 6.23 -23.60 -2.37
CA ASN A 362 6.85 -23.47 -1.04
C ASN A 362 8.20 -24.20 -0.94
N ARG A 363 8.36 -25.35 -1.61
CA ARG A 363 9.65 -26.05 -1.66
C ARG A 363 10.67 -25.37 -2.57
N LYS A 364 10.25 -24.95 -3.77
CA LYS A 364 11.16 -24.42 -4.81
C LYS A 364 11.51 -22.95 -4.62
N LEU A 365 10.56 -22.11 -4.20
CA LEU A 365 10.72 -20.65 -4.11
C LEU A 365 11.03 -20.19 -2.68
N ARG A 366 10.39 -20.81 -1.68
CA ARG A 366 10.51 -20.36 -0.28
C ARG A 366 11.42 -21.24 0.58
N ASN A 367 11.82 -22.41 0.10
CA ASN A 367 12.61 -23.40 0.84
C ASN A 367 12.01 -23.74 2.22
N THR A 368 10.67 -23.76 2.32
CA THR A 368 9.92 -24.03 3.57
C THR A 368 9.11 -25.33 3.48
N THR A 369 8.69 -25.85 4.64
CA THR A 369 7.83 -27.04 4.73
C THR A 369 6.37 -26.67 4.97
N PHE A 370 5.45 -27.54 4.55
CA PHE A 370 4.01 -27.37 4.80
C PHE A 370 3.67 -27.12 6.28
N ARG A 371 4.30 -27.87 7.20
CA ARG A 371 4.11 -27.70 8.64
C ARG A 371 4.61 -26.35 9.14
N ALA A 372 5.72 -25.86 8.59
CA ALA A 372 6.24 -24.54 8.94
C ALA A 372 5.27 -23.44 8.49
N VAL A 373 4.73 -23.53 7.27
CA VAL A 373 3.73 -22.58 6.75
C VAL A 373 2.44 -22.58 7.59
N LEU A 374 1.96 -23.75 8.03
CA LEU A 374 0.79 -23.84 8.92
C LEU A 374 1.06 -23.25 10.31
N ARG A 375 2.25 -23.48 10.88
CA ARG A 375 2.65 -22.90 12.18
C ARG A 375 2.75 -21.38 12.09
N GLU A 376 3.39 -20.88 11.05
CA GLU A 376 3.53 -19.46 10.77
C GLU A 376 2.15 -18.79 10.58
N PHE A 377 1.25 -19.42 9.83
CA PHE A 377 -0.14 -18.97 9.71
C PHE A 377 -0.85 -18.88 11.07
N LYS A 378 -0.60 -19.85 11.96
CA LYS A 378 -1.19 -19.85 13.31
C LYS A 378 -0.66 -18.73 14.20
N GLU A 379 0.66 -18.55 14.24
CA GLU A 379 1.31 -17.49 15.01
C GLU A 379 0.88 -16.09 14.51
N LYS A 380 0.80 -15.89 13.19
CA LYS A 380 0.37 -14.64 12.57
C LYS A 380 -1.08 -14.27 12.90
N ASN A 381 -1.97 -15.25 12.94
CA ASN A 381 -3.37 -15.03 13.26
C ASN A 381 -3.61 -14.55 14.70
N GLU A 382 -2.81 -15.03 15.66
CA GLU A 382 -2.92 -14.59 17.06
C GLU A 382 -2.53 -13.11 17.23
N HIS A 383 -1.49 -12.65 16.53
CA HIS A 383 -1.13 -11.22 16.51
C HIS A 383 -2.20 -10.32 15.88
N THR A 384 -2.93 -10.85 14.89
CA THR A 384 -3.97 -10.06 14.21
C THR A 384 -5.17 -9.80 15.12
N ARG A 385 -5.43 -10.64 16.12
CA ARG A 385 -6.54 -10.43 17.08
C ARG A 385 -6.28 -9.25 18.03
N LEU A 386 -5.02 -8.81 18.15
CA LEU A 386 -4.66 -7.66 19.00
C LEU A 386 -5.17 -6.33 18.44
N ILE A 387 -5.46 -6.26 17.13
CA ILE A 387 -6.12 -5.12 16.49
C ILE A 387 -7.37 -5.70 15.84
N ARG A 388 -8.54 -5.43 16.40
CA ARG A 388 -9.82 -6.07 16.05
C ARG A 388 -10.35 -5.63 14.67
N ILE A 389 -9.56 -5.78 13.61
CA ILE A 389 -9.74 -5.18 12.27
C ILE A 389 -11.12 -5.45 11.65
N PHE A 390 -11.66 -6.65 11.90
CA PHE A 390 -12.93 -7.11 11.36
C PHE A 390 -14.02 -7.28 12.44
N GLU A 391 -13.78 -6.86 13.68
CA GLU A 391 -14.84 -6.84 14.68
C GLU A 391 -15.61 -5.53 14.56
N ASN A 392 -16.71 -5.56 13.80
CA ASN A 392 -17.82 -4.68 14.14
C ASN A 392 -18.34 -5.20 15.48
N SER A 393 -18.27 -4.38 16.52
CA SER A 393 -19.13 -4.57 17.68
C SER A 393 -20.55 -4.20 17.23
N ASP A 394 -21.21 -5.13 16.55
CA ASP A 394 -22.66 -5.10 16.46
C ASP A 394 -23.19 -5.53 17.84
N SER A 395 -23.25 -4.56 18.74
CA SER A 395 -24.14 -4.54 19.91
C SER A 395 -24.67 -3.14 20.11
#